data_AF-A0A6V2X5Z4-F1
#
_entry.id   AF-A0A6V2X5Z4-F1
#
_cell.length_a   1.000
_cell.length_b   1.000
_cell.length_c   1.000
_cell.angle_alpha   90.00
_cell.angle_beta   90.00
_cell.angle_gamma   90.00
#
_symmetry.space_group_name_H-M   'P 1'
#
loop_
_entity.id
_entity.type
_entity.pdbx_description
1 polymer ?
#
loop_
_entity_poly.entity_id
_entity_poly.type
_entity_poly.pdbx_seq_one_letter_code
_entity_poly.pdbx_strand_id
1 'polypeptide(L)'
;MSLGGGGSNRYDAVIGAAHAEGVLTVVAAGNNNGDACRKSPASTALAITVGSTDRGDGRSSFSNGPCVDVFAPGRDVPLIVLVLVSEPDQAAVISMATPHAAGVAAQILALQPSLTPDEATAALLCFSTKDIVTGLPADTANALLFNNRFDAEAAVCLEPAPPSPPSPPPAPPAPPFIRPPPPPPSPINTFPPSATPPYW
;
A
#
# COMPACT_ATOMS: atom_id res chain seq x y z
N MET A 1 -5.53 12.58 -4.92
CA MET A 1 -4.30 13.39 -4.82
C MET A 1 -3.42 13.11 -6.03
N SER A 2 -3.54 13.93 -7.09
CA SER A 2 -2.71 13.84 -8.30
C SER A 2 -1.37 14.54 -8.09
N LEU A 3 -0.58 14.05 -7.14
CA LEU A 3 0.73 14.59 -6.75
C LEU A 3 1.60 13.47 -6.19
N GLY A 4 2.90 13.70 -6.11
CA GLY A 4 3.81 12.78 -5.46
C GLY A 4 5.23 13.32 -5.39
N GLY A 5 6.04 12.69 -4.53
CA GLY A 5 7.44 13.03 -4.32
C GLY A 5 8.25 11.84 -3.81
N GLY A 6 9.46 12.10 -3.34
CA GLY A 6 10.26 11.09 -2.63
C GLY A 6 9.54 10.61 -1.36
N GLY A 7 9.76 9.35 -0.98
CA GLY A 7 9.13 8.73 0.19
C GLY A 7 9.25 9.57 1.47
N SER A 8 8.13 9.78 2.16
CA SER A 8 8.05 10.48 3.45
C SER A 8 6.82 10.03 4.25
N ASN A 9 7.00 9.82 5.55
CA ASN A 9 5.92 9.36 6.43
C ASN A 9 4.84 10.44 6.71
N ARG A 10 5.03 11.67 6.20
CA ARG A 10 4.14 12.81 6.48
C ARG A 10 2.77 12.63 5.81
N TYR A 11 2.75 12.08 4.61
CA TYR A 11 1.49 11.81 3.91
C TYR A 11 0.74 10.63 4.53
N ASP A 12 1.46 9.61 4.99
CA ASP A 12 0.86 8.42 5.61
C ASP A 12 0.07 8.77 6.87
N ALA A 13 0.58 9.67 7.71
CA ALA A 13 -0.13 10.14 8.90
C ALA A 13 -1.43 10.88 8.55
N VAL A 14 -1.42 11.75 7.54
CA VAL A 14 -2.60 12.51 7.12
C VAL A 14 -3.63 11.60 6.46
N ILE A 15 -3.18 10.68 5.60
CA ILE A 15 -4.06 9.72 4.93
C ILE A 15 -4.62 8.74 5.95
N GLY A 16 -3.83 8.28 6.92
CA GLY A 16 -4.30 7.41 8.00
C GLY A 16 -5.35 8.09 8.87
N ALA A 17 -5.15 9.36 9.23
CA ALA A 17 -6.17 10.13 9.95
C ALA A 17 -7.45 10.31 9.14
N ALA A 18 -7.34 10.61 7.84
CA ALA A 18 -8.51 10.74 6.96
C ALA A 18 -9.25 9.41 6.78
N HIS A 19 -8.52 8.31 6.60
CA HIS A 19 -9.07 6.95 6.47
C HIS A 19 -9.85 6.53 7.72
N ALA A 20 -9.32 6.83 8.92
CA ALA A 20 -10.00 6.58 10.19
C ALA A 20 -11.33 7.35 10.33
N GLU A 21 -11.47 8.50 9.66
CA GLU A 21 -12.71 9.28 9.58
C GLU A 21 -13.60 8.86 8.39
N GLY A 22 -13.29 7.75 7.72
CA GLY A 22 -14.07 7.22 6.60
C GLY A 22 -13.77 7.88 5.25
N VAL A 23 -12.70 8.67 5.14
CA VAL A 23 -12.32 9.31 3.87
C VAL A 23 -11.45 8.38 3.04
N LEU A 24 -12.01 7.92 1.91
CA LEU A 24 -11.25 7.19 0.90
C LEU A 24 -10.29 8.13 0.15
N THR A 25 -9.01 7.77 0.10
CA THR A 25 -8.00 8.53 -0.62
C THR A 25 -7.55 7.77 -1.87
N VAL A 26 -7.47 8.46 -3.01
CA VAL A 26 -6.93 7.93 -4.28
C VAL A 26 -5.71 8.75 -4.65
N VAL A 27 -4.59 8.11 -5.00
CA VAL A 27 -3.29 8.76 -5.20
C VAL A 27 -2.62 8.35 -6.51
N ALA A 28 -1.72 9.21 -7.01
CA ALA A 28 -0.92 8.91 -8.19
C ALA A 28 0.29 8.03 -7.85
N ALA A 29 0.58 7.02 -8.66
CA ALA A 29 1.76 6.16 -8.49
C ALA A 29 3.11 6.87 -8.71
N GLY A 30 3.10 7.96 -9.49
CA GLY A 30 4.31 8.71 -9.89
C GLY A 30 4.83 8.34 -11.29
N ASN A 31 5.56 9.27 -11.90
CA ASN A 31 5.78 9.37 -13.35
C ASN A 31 7.26 9.27 -13.78
N ASN A 32 8.04 8.43 -13.09
CA ASN A 32 9.47 8.31 -13.35
C ASN A 32 9.91 6.88 -13.73
N ASN A 33 8.97 6.06 -14.20
CA ASN A 33 9.19 4.65 -14.57
C ASN A 33 9.93 3.87 -13.47
N GLY A 34 9.55 4.13 -12.21
CA GLY A 34 10.19 3.59 -11.04
C GLY A 34 9.24 2.79 -10.16
N ASP A 35 9.67 2.63 -8.91
CA ASP A 35 8.97 1.91 -7.87
C ASP A 35 8.06 2.86 -7.08
N ALA A 36 6.74 2.64 -7.09
CA ALA A 36 5.78 3.47 -6.37
C ALA A 36 5.85 3.25 -4.86
N CYS A 37 6.34 2.09 -4.40
CA CYS A 37 6.60 1.80 -2.99
C CYS A 37 7.63 2.76 -2.37
N ARG A 38 8.42 3.47 -3.19
CA ARG A 38 9.42 4.45 -2.76
C ARG A 38 8.95 5.90 -2.90
N LYS A 39 7.67 6.12 -3.20
CA LYS A 39 7.06 7.43 -3.44
C LYS A 39 5.98 7.68 -2.41
N SER A 40 5.84 8.92 -1.97
CA SER A 40 4.70 9.31 -1.14
C SER A 40 3.83 10.32 -1.90
N PRO A 41 2.50 10.23 -1.80
CA PRO A 41 1.74 9.27 -0.96
C PRO A 41 1.59 7.84 -1.52
N ALA A 42 2.10 7.52 -2.71
CA ALA A 42 1.85 6.24 -3.41
C ALA A 42 2.23 4.95 -2.64
N SER A 43 3.11 5.03 -1.66
CA SER A 43 3.54 3.87 -0.85
C SER A 43 2.57 3.49 0.25
N THR A 44 1.54 4.30 0.53
CA THR A 44 0.60 4.03 1.61
C THR A 44 -0.39 2.92 1.21
N ALA A 45 -0.60 1.97 2.12
CA ALA A 45 -1.60 0.91 1.93
C ALA A 45 -3.05 1.38 2.19
N LEU A 46 -3.22 2.57 2.77
CA LEU A 46 -4.54 3.14 3.12
C LEU A 46 -5.13 4.03 2.02
N ALA A 47 -4.52 4.06 0.84
CA ALA A 47 -5.01 4.77 -0.32
C ALA A 47 -4.96 3.87 -1.55
N ILE A 48 -5.82 4.17 -2.52
CA ILE A 48 -5.79 3.51 -3.82
C ILE A 48 -4.71 4.17 -4.67
N THR A 49 -3.63 3.45 -4.94
CA THR A 49 -2.50 3.91 -5.76
C THR A 49 -2.73 3.58 -7.22
N VAL A 50 -2.78 4.62 -8.05
CA VAL A 50 -3.22 4.52 -9.45
C VAL A 50 -2.06 4.70 -10.41
N GLY A 51 -1.80 3.65 -11.19
CA GLY A 51 -0.89 3.67 -12.33
C GLY A 51 -1.57 4.17 -13.61
N SER A 52 -0.78 4.47 -14.64
CA SER A 52 -1.29 4.97 -15.92
C SER A 52 -1.13 3.96 -17.05
N THR A 53 -2.19 3.82 -17.86
CA THR A 53 -2.16 3.14 -19.16
C THR A 53 -2.38 4.10 -20.32
N ASP A 54 -2.04 3.60 -21.51
CA ASP A 54 -2.40 4.18 -22.80
C ASP A 54 -3.61 3.48 -23.43
N ARG A 55 -4.04 3.98 -24.59
CA ARG A 55 -5.21 3.49 -25.32
C ARG A 55 -5.12 2.05 -25.83
N GLY A 56 -3.92 1.45 -25.82
CA GLY A 56 -3.68 0.08 -26.26
C GLY A 56 -3.54 -0.89 -25.10
N ASP A 57 -4.04 -0.52 -23.91
CA ASP A 57 -3.87 -1.26 -22.66
C ASP A 57 -2.39 -1.50 -22.29
N GLY A 58 -1.49 -0.69 -22.84
CA GLY A 58 -0.09 -0.67 -22.44
C GLY A 58 0.09 0.19 -21.20
N ARG A 59 0.91 -0.26 -20.24
CA ARG A 59 1.40 0.64 -19.19
C ARG A 59 2.10 1.82 -19.85
N SER A 60 1.70 3.03 -19.49
CA SER A 60 2.38 4.25 -19.93
C SER A 60 3.86 4.18 -19.55
N SER A 61 4.76 4.51 -20.48
CA SER A 61 6.21 4.34 -20.29
C SER A 61 6.76 5.07 -19.07
N PHE A 62 6.13 6.17 -18.64
CA PHE A 62 6.49 6.93 -17.45
C PHE A 62 5.87 6.39 -16.15
N SER A 63 4.85 5.53 -16.20
CA SER A 63 4.12 5.09 -14.99
C SER A 63 5.02 4.31 -14.05
N ASN A 64 4.90 4.53 -12.74
CA ASN A 64 5.51 3.61 -11.78
C ASN A 64 4.76 2.26 -11.75
N GLY A 65 5.43 1.24 -11.21
CA GLY A 65 4.95 -0.15 -11.15
C GLY A 65 4.61 -0.64 -9.74
N PRO A 66 5.53 -1.30 -9.02
CA PRO A 66 5.23 -1.90 -7.71
C PRO A 66 4.52 -0.96 -6.74
N CYS A 67 3.63 -1.50 -5.88
CA CYS A 67 2.65 -0.80 -5.03
C CYS A 67 1.50 -0.07 -5.76
N VAL A 68 1.34 -0.26 -7.08
CA VAL A 68 0.10 0.10 -7.78
C VAL A 68 -0.98 -0.94 -7.49
N ASP A 69 -2.16 -0.47 -7.08
CA ASP A 69 -3.34 -1.31 -6.87
C ASP A 69 -4.12 -1.50 -8.18
N VAL A 70 -4.22 -0.43 -8.98
CA VAL A 70 -5.02 -0.39 -10.21
C VAL A 70 -4.43 0.58 -11.23
N PHE A 71 -4.58 0.26 -12.50
CA PHE A 71 -4.25 1.14 -13.61
C PHE A 71 -5.50 1.81 -14.17
N ALA A 72 -5.36 3.04 -14.66
CA ALA A 72 -6.43 3.73 -15.37
C ALA A 72 -5.86 4.53 -16.56
N PRO A 73 -6.72 4.91 -17.52
CA PRO A 73 -6.31 5.77 -18.63
C PRO A 73 -5.66 7.06 -18.12
N GLY A 74 -4.40 7.27 -18.50
CA GLY A 74 -3.67 8.48 -18.14
C GLY A 74 -2.88 9.08 -19.30
N ARG A 75 -2.46 8.27 -20.27
CA ARG A 75 -1.77 8.80 -21.46
C ARG A 75 -2.75 9.37 -22.47
N ASP A 76 -2.42 10.55 -22.99
CA ASP A 76 -3.14 11.25 -24.06
C ASP A 76 -4.64 11.45 -23.73
N VAL A 77 -4.97 11.66 -22.45
CA VAL A 77 -6.33 11.93 -22.00
C VAL A 77 -6.72 13.37 -22.36
N PRO A 78 -7.77 13.59 -23.16
CA PRO A 78 -8.26 14.94 -23.46
C PRO A 78 -8.71 15.65 -22.17
N LEU A 79 -8.21 16.87 -21.96
CA LEU A 79 -8.58 17.69 -20.80
C LEU A 79 -9.16 19.03 -21.23
N ILE A 80 -10.04 19.58 -20.39
CA ILE A 80 -10.38 21.00 -20.42
C ILE A 80 -9.22 21.74 -19.77
N VAL A 81 -8.32 22.27 -20.59
CA VAL A 81 -7.23 23.13 -20.12
C VAL A 81 -7.74 24.56 -20.03
N LEU A 82 -7.71 25.17 -18.85
CA LEU A 82 -7.82 26.62 -18.73
C LEU A 82 -6.55 27.22 -19.34
N VAL A 83 -6.67 27.77 -20.55
CA VAL A 83 -5.56 28.33 -21.34
C VAL A 83 -5.01 29.59 -20.66
N LEU A 84 -4.21 29.39 -19.61
CA LEU A 84 -3.33 30.40 -19.01
C LEU A 84 -1.86 29.97 -19.06
N VAL A 85 -1.56 28.78 -19.56
CA VAL A 85 -0.20 28.29 -19.81
C VAL A 85 -0.11 27.82 -21.26
N SER A 86 0.79 28.45 -22.00
CA SER A 86 0.92 28.37 -23.46
C SER A 86 1.55 27.09 -24.00
N GLU A 87 1.80 26.08 -23.18
CA GLU A 87 2.33 24.79 -23.64
C GLU A 87 1.65 23.66 -22.86
N PRO A 88 0.97 22.70 -23.52
CA PRO A 88 0.50 21.47 -22.87
C PRO A 88 1.71 20.58 -22.58
N ASP A 89 2.51 21.00 -21.59
CA ASP A 89 3.74 20.30 -21.23
C ASP A 89 3.40 18.96 -20.57
N GLN A 90 4.20 17.94 -20.86
CA GLN A 90 4.02 16.53 -20.50
C GLN A 90 4.00 16.22 -18.97
N ALA A 91 3.82 17.23 -18.12
CA ALA A 91 3.74 17.09 -16.68
C ALA A 91 2.37 16.58 -16.18
N ALA A 92 1.33 16.57 -17.03
CA ALA A 92 -0.06 16.34 -16.60
C ALA A 92 -0.54 14.86 -16.65
N VAL A 93 0.31 13.92 -17.07
CA VAL A 93 -0.16 12.63 -17.65
C VAL A 93 -0.62 11.56 -16.63
N ILE A 94 0.03 11.42 -15.46
CA ILE A 94 -0.50 10.52 -14.40
C ILE A 94 -1.60 11.20 -13.60
N SER A 95 -1.57 12.53 -13.51
CA SER A 95 -2.59 13.32 -12.85
C SER A 95 -3.99 13.09 -13.43
N MET A 96 -4.09 12.49 -14.63
CA MET A 96 -5.32 12.09 -15.30
C MET A 96 -5.80 10.67 -14.96
N ALA A 97 -4.92 9.74 -14.59
CA ALA A 97 -5.34 8.38 -14.19
C ALA A 97 -6.04 8.37 -12.82
N THR A 98 -5.47 9.07 -11.84
CA THR A 98 -6.03 9.22 -10.48
C THR A 98 -7.50 9.70 -10.45
N PRO A 99 -7.92 10.75 -11.18
CA PRO A 99 -9.31 11.21 -11.17
C PRO A 99 -10.29 10.22 -11.82
N HIS A 100 -9.87 9.36 -12.76
CA HIS A 100 -10.74 8.29 -13.26
C HIS A 100 -11.09 7.31 -12.13
N ALA A 101 -10.08 6.84 -11.39
CA ALA A 101 -10.30 5.94 -10.26
C ALA A 101 -11.11 6.60 -9.14
N ALA A 102 -10.86 7.87 -8.85
CA ALA A 102 -11.67 8.63 -7.89
C ALA A 102 -13.14 8.74 -8.32
N GLY A 103 -13.41 8.96 -9.62
CA GLY A 103 -14.78 9.00 -10.15
C GLY A 103 -15.50 7.65 -10.09
N VAL A 104 -14.79 6.54 -10.28
CA VAL A 104 -15.37 5.19 -10.10
C VAL A 104 -15.61 4.89 -8.62
N ALA A 105 -14.66 5.20 -7.74
CA ALA A 105 -14.84 5.06 -6.30
C ALA A 105 -16.03 5.87 -5.78
N ALA A 106 -16.22 7.10 -6.29
CA ALA A 106 -17.39 7.92 -5.96
C ALA A 106 -18.70 7.30 -6.44
N GLN A 107 -18.71 6.64 -7.61
CA GLN A 107 -19.89 5.90 -8.08
C GLN A 107 -20.20 4.68 -7.19
N ILE A 108 -19.18 3.94 -6.77
CA ILE A 108 -19.31 2.82 -5.81
C ILE A 108 -19.95 3.32 -4.51
N LEU A 109 -19.42 4.40 -3.93
CA LEU A 109 -19.96 4.99 -2.70
C LEU A 109 -21.36 5.60 -2.89
N ALA A 110 -21.69 6.07 -4.10
CA ALA A 110 -23.05 6.53 -4.40
C ALA A 110 -24.06 5.37 -4.44
N LEU A 111 -23.64 4.18 -4.87
CA LEU A 111 -24.47 2.97 -4.89
C LEU A 111 -24.58 2.33 -3.49
N GLN A 112 -23.49 2.35 -2.72
CA GLN A 112 -23.45 1.85 -1.35
C GLN A 112 -22.76 2.85 -0.41
N PRO A 113 -23.50 3.84 0.14
CA PRO A 113 -22.92 4.89 0.98
C PRO A 113 -22.37 4.42 2.33
N SER A 114 -22.70 3.19 2.76
CA SER A 114 -22.22 2.65 4.02
C SER A 114 -20.87 1.92 3.92
N LEU A 115 -20.29 1.78 2.72
CA LEU A 115 -18.98 1.14 2.59
C LEU A 115 -17.91 1.98 3.29
N THR A 116 -17.08 1.30 4.07
CA THR A 116 -15.82 1.85 4.55
C THR A 116 -14.84 2.08 3.39
N PRO A 117 -13.77 2.88 3.58
CA PRO A 117 -12.74 3.04 2.57
C PRO A 117 -12.12 1.73 2.09
N ASP A 118 -11.94 0.76 2.99
CA ASP A 118 -11.37 -0.55 2.67
C ASP A 118 -12.34 -1.38 1.82
N GLU A 119 -13.61 -1.41 2.16
CA GLU A 119 -14.64 -2.11 1.37
C GLU A 119 -14.84 -1.45 0.00
N ALA A 120 -14.82 -0.12 -0.07
CA ALA A 120 -14.90 0.59 -1.35
C ALA A 120 -13.67 0.33 -2.23
N THR A 121 -12.48 0.20 -1.63
CA THR A 121 -11.25 -0.19 -2.33
C THR A 121 -11.36 -1.63 -2.85
N ALA A 122 -11.82 -2.56 -2.02
CA ALA A 122 -12.04 -3.95 -2.41
C ALA A 122 -13.06 -4.06 -3.56
N ALA A 123 -14.17 -3.31 -3.49
CA ALA A 123 -15.17 -3.25 -4.54
C ALA A 123 -14.58 -2.73 -5.87
N LEU A 124 -13.79 -1.65 -5.82
CA LEU A 124 -13.13 -1.08 -7.00
C LEU A 124 -12.17 -2.09 -7.65
N LEU A 125 -11.39 -2.80 -6.84
CA LEU A 125 -10.48 -3.83 -7.32
C LEU A 125 -11.21 -5.08 -7.81
N CYS A 126 -12.36 -5.42 -7.23
CA CYS A 126 -13.22 -6.50 -7.71
C CYS A 126 -13.80 -6.18 -9.09
N PHE A 127 -14.17 -4.91 -9.35
CA PHE A 127 -14.64 -4.46 -10.66
C PHE A 127 -13.59 -4.42 -11.75
N SER A 128 -12.34 -4.18 -11.41
CA SER A 128 -11.28 -4.00 -12.42
C SER A 128 -11.14 -5.21 -13.36
N THR A 129 -10.91 -4.92 -14.64
CA THR A 129 -10.56 -5.93 -15.64
C THR A 129 -9.16 -6.46 -15.36
N LYS A 130 -9.03 -7.77 -15.20
CA LYS A 130 -7.76 -8.41 -14.83
C LYS A 130 -6.95 -8.84 -16.05
N ASP A 131 -5.63 -8.85 -15.89
CA ASP A 131 -4.68 -9.53 -16.78
C ASP A 131 -4.63 -9.05 -18.25
N ILE A 132 -5.09 -7.83 -18.52
CA ILE A 132 -5.04 -7.23 -19.87
C ILE A 132 -3.93 -6.18 -20.04
N VAL A 133 -3.42 -5.61 -18.95
CA VAL A 133 -2.42 -4.54 -19.03
C VAL A 133 -1.07 -5.13 -19.43
N THR A 134 -0.46 -4.59 -20.48
CA THR A 134 0.82 -5.04 -21.01
C THR A 134 1.98 -4.14 -20.58
N GLY A 135 3.22 -4.65 -20.61
CA GLY A 135 4.42 -3.86 -20.27
C GLY A 135 4.58 -3.54 -18.79
N LEU A 136 3.94 -4.33 -17.90
CA LEU A 136 4.07 -4.21 -16.46
C LEU A 136 5.44 -4.75 -15.98
N PRO A 137 6.11 -4.06 -15.04
CA PRO A 137 7.20 -4.65 -14.27
C PRO A 137 6.72 -5.86 -13.44
N ALA A 138 7.66 -6.68 -12.99
CA ALA A 138 7.36 -7.73 -12.01
C ALA A 138 6.73 -7.12 -10.74
N ASP A 139 5.96 -7.94 -10.01
CA ASP A 139 5.34 -7.57 -8.72
C ASP A 139 4.42 -6.33 -8.79
N THR A 140 3.80 -6.12 -9.95
CA THR A 140 2.83 -5.04 -10.19
C THR A 140 1.45 -5.65 -10.47
N ALA A 141 0.40 -5.17 -9.80
CA ALA A 141 -0.95 -5.69 -10.01
C ALA A 141 -1.42 -5.47 -11.46
N ASN A 142 -1.97 -6.51 -12.10
CA ASN A 142 -2.56 -6.41 -13.43
C ASN A 142 -4.07 -6.21 -13.32
N ALA A 143 -4.46 -4.97 -13.06
CA ALA A 143 -5.86 -4.57 -12.88
C ALA A 143 -6.10 -3.25 -13.63
N LEU A 144 -6.96 -3.25 -14.63
CA LEU A 144 -7.42 -2.05 -15.31
C LEU A 144 -8.77 -1.60 -14.74
N LEU A 145 -8.86 -0.34 -14.35
CA LEU A 145 -10.07 0.27 -13.78
C LEU A 145 -11.28 0.05 -14.70
N PHE A 146 -12.35 -0.46 -14.13
CA PHE A 146 -13.62 -0.65 -14.80
C PHE A 146 -14.75 -0.23 -13.85
N ASN A 147 -15.76 0.47 -14.37
CA ASN A 147 -16.83 1.02 -13.55
C ASN A 147 -18.05 0.10 -13.42
N ASN A 148 -18.09 -1.00 -14.19
CA ASN A 148 -19.01 -2.15 -14.10
C ASN A 148 -20.49 -1.80 -13.85
N ARG A 149 -20.94 -0.62 -14.33
CA ARG A 149 -22.20 0.01 -13.90
C ARG A 149 -23.46 -0.72 -14.38
N PHE A 150 -23.34 -1.57 -15.39
CA PHE A 150 -24.49 -2.17 -16.09
C PHE A 150 -24.56 -3.69 -15.96
N ASP A 151 -23.58 -4.31 -15.30
CA ASP A 151 -23.53 -5.76 -15.16
C ASP A 151 -24.17 -6.16 -13.84
N ALA A 152 -25.25 -6.96 -13.89
CA ALA A 152 -25.96 -7.41 -12.70
C ALA A 152 -25.07 -8.27 -11.77
N GLU A 153 -24.05 -8.92 -12.33
CA GLU A 153 -23.02 -9.69 -11.61
C GLU A 153 -22.10 -8.78 -10.77
N ALA A 154 -22.06 -7.46 -11.03
CA ALA A 154 -21.31 -6.48 -10.25
C ALA A 154 -21.82 -6.33 -8.80
N ALA A 155 -23.06 -6.75 -8.52
CA ALA A 155 -23.63 -6.68 -7.18
C ALA A 155 -22.77 -7.42 -6.16
N VAL A 156 -22.12 -8.53 -6.55
CA VAL A 156 -21.26 -9.34 -5.67
C VAL A 156 -20.08 -8.56 -5.09
N CYS A 157 -19.57 -7.57 -5.82
CA CYS A 157 -18.44 -6.76 -5.36
C CYS A 157 -18.86 -5.63 -4.41
N LEU A 158 -20.15 -5.29 -4.36
CA LEU A 158 -20.71 -4.25 -3.48
C LEU A 158 -21.27 -4.83 -2.17
N GLU A 159 -21.34 -6.15 -2.06
CA GLU A 159 -21.68 -6.82 -0.82
C GLU A 159 -20.53 -6.64 0.19
N PRO A 160 -20.83 -6.25 1.43
CA PRO A 160 -19.82 -6.20 2.48
C PRO A 160 -19.11 -7.56 2.57
N ALA A 161 -17.79 -7.55 2.69
CA ALA A 161 -17.04 -8.78 2.90
C ALA A 161 -17.60 -9.51 4.13
N PRO A 162 -17.73 -10.85 4.10
CA PRO A 162 -18.16 -11.60 5.27
C PRO A 162 -17.24 -11.24 6.45
N PRO A 163 -17.79 -11.10 7.68
CA PRO A 163 -17.00 -10.68 8.82
C PRO A 163 -15.80 -11.61 8.99
N SER A 164 -14.61 -11.03 9.15
CA SER A 164 -13.40 -11.80 9.41
C SER A 164 -13.62 -12.73 10.62
N PRO A 165 -13.13 -13.99 10.57
CA PRO A 165 -13.25 -14.90 11.70
C PRO A 165 -12.72 -14.24 12.98
N PRO A 166 -13.33 -14.51 14.16
CA PRO A 166 -12.81 -13.96 15.41
C PRO A 166 -11.34 -14.32 15.55
N SER A 167 -10.52 -13.34 15.92
CA SER A 167 -9.09 -13.55 16.18
C SER A 167 -8.93 -14.75 17.13
N PRO A 168 -7.97 -15.66 16.87
CA PRO A 168 -7.70 -16.74 17.81
C PRO A 168 -7.39 -16.14 19.19
N PRO A 169 -7.89 -16.76 20.27
CA PRO A 169 -7.63 -16.26 21.62
C PRO A 169 -6.12 -16.09 21.84
N PRO A 170 -5.69 -15.06 22.61
CA PRO A 170 -4.28 -14.83 22.87
C PRO A 170 -3.66 -16.12 23.42
N ALA A 171 -2.47 -16.46 22.89
CA ALA A 171 -1.73 -17.62 23.34
C ALA A 171 -1.58 -17.56 24.87
N PRO A 172 -1.74 -18.69 25.59
CA PRO A 172 -1.54 -18.70 27.04
C PRO A 172 -0.14 -18.15 27.36
N PRO A 173 0.00 -17.41 28.47
CA PRO A 173 1.28 -16.84 28.86
C PRO A 173 2.33 -17.95 28.94
N ALA A 174 3.51 -17.68 28.36
CA ALA A 174 4.63 -18.61 28.42
C ALA A 174 4.90 -19.00 29.88
N PRO A 175 5.18 -20.28 30.17
CA PRO A 175 5.51 -20.70 31.53
C PRO A 175 6.68 -19.87 32.05
N PRO A 176 6.70 -19.54 33.35
CA PRO A 176 7.78 -18.76 33.93
C PRO A 176 9.12 -19.45 33.64
N PHE A 177 10.08 -18.67 33.13
CA PHE A 177 11.45 -19.14 32.96
C PHE A 177 12.01 -19.53 34.34
N ILE A 178 12.01 -20.84 34.63
CA ILE A 178 12.72 -21.39 35.77
C ILE A 178 14.21 -21.26 35.44
N ARG A 179 14.90 -20.34 36.13
CA ARG A 179 16.36 -20.23 35.99
C ARG A 179 16.98 -21.57 36.41
N PRO A 180 17.93 -22.11 35.64
CA PRO A 180 18.70 -23.28 36.08
C PRO A 180 19.37 -22.99 37.42
N PRO A 181 19.50 -24.00 38.30
CA PRO A 181 20.24 -23.84 39.55
C PRO A 181 21.69 -23.40 39.25
N PRO A 182 22.30 -22.56 40.12
CA PRO A 182 23.67 -22.14 39.93
C PRO A 182 24.62 -23.35 39.92
N PRO A 183 25.72 -23.30 39.15
CA PRO A 183 26.72 -24.35 39.16
C PRO A 183 27.33 -24.52 40.56
N PRO A 184 27.77 -25.74 40.93
CA PRO A 184 28.40 -25.99 42.21
C PRO A 184 29.68 -25.16 42.39
N PRO A 185 30.02 -24.77 43.63
CA PRO A 185 31.21 -23.98 43.90
C PRO A 185 32.49 -24.73 43.50
N SER A 186 33.42 -24.02 42.88
CA SER A 186 34.73 -24.56 42.51
C SER A 186 35.52 -25.01 43.74
N PRO A 187 36.31 -26.09 43.66
CA PRO A 187 37.13 -26.57 44.77
C PRO A 187 38.18 -25.53 45.19
N ILE A 188 38.28 -25.29 46.50
CA ILE A 188 39.29 -24.42 47.11
C ILE A 188 40.64 -25.13 47.04
N ASN A 189 41.57 -24.59 46.26
CA ASN A 189 42.97 -25.03 46.29
C ASN A 189 43.64 -24.49 47.56
N THR A 190 43.86 -25.36 48.54
CA THR A 190 44.71 -25.06 49.70
C THR A 190 46.18 -25.19 49.30
N PHE A 191 46.90 -24.08 49.23
CA PHE A 191 48.36 -24.08 49.11
C PHE A 191 49.01 -24.52 50.44
N PRO A 192 50.04 -25.39 50.43
CA PRO A 192 50.77 -25.76 51.63
C PRO A 192 51.66 -24.59 52.14
N PRO A 193 51.92 -24.49 53.44
CA PRO A 193 52.70 -23.40 54.03
C PRO A 193 54.18 -23.47 53.64
N SER A 194 54.73 -22.30 53.29
CA SER A 194 56.12 -22.07 52.93
C SER A 194 57.05 -22.29 54.13
N ALA A 195 58.09 -23.11 53.97
CA ALA A 195 59.12 -23.34 54.97
C ALA A 195 60.16 -22.21 54.95
N THR A 196 60.40 -21.57 56.09
CA THR A 196 61.49 -20.61 56.31
C THR A 196 62.81 -21.35 56.60
N PRO A 197 63.95 -20.98 55.97
CA PRO A 197 65.26 -21.50 56.34
C PRO A 197 65.93 -20.68 57.47
N PRO A 198 66.87 -21.28 58.24
CA PRO A 198 67.41 -20.68 59.47
C PRO A 198 68.60 -19.73 59.24
N TYR A 199 68.75 -18.83 60.22
CA TYR A 199 69.81 -17.84 60.42
C TYR A 199 71.24 -18.35 60.28
N TRP A 200 72.07 -17.58 59.57
CA TRP A 200 73.38 -17.05 60.02
C TRP A 200 73.59 -15.67 59.42
#